data_AF-A0A7C0W1J2-F1
#
_entry.id   AF-A0A7C0W1J2-F1
#
_cell.length_a   1.000
_cell.length_b   1.000
_cell.length_c   1.000
_cell.angle_alpha   90.00
_cell.angle_beta   90.00
_cell.angle_gamma   90.00
#
_symmetry.space_group_name_H-M   'P 1'
#
loop_
_entity.id
_entity.type
_entity.pdbx_description
1 polymer ?
#
loop_
_entity_poly.entity_id
_entity_poly.type
_entity_poly.pdbx_seq_one_letter_code
_entity_poly.pdbx_strand_id
1 'polypeptide(L)' 'LGIFGSPDKRQIDGLGGAEPLTSKLAIISSSSIEGVDIDYTFAQIGIDNTNVDYSLTCGNLMAWQAQVLK' A
#
# COMPACT_ATOMS: atom_id res chain seq x y z
N LEU A 1 -5.35 -5.61 -7.35
CA LEU A 1 -4.24 -6.36 -8.00
C LEU A 1 -3.82 -5.76 -9.33
N GLY A 2 -4.74 -5.49 -10.27
CA GLY A 2 -4.40 -4.89 -11.57
C GLY A 2 -3.56 -3.60 -11.50
N ILE A 3 -3.79 -2.73 -10.51
CA ILE A 3 -2.96 -1.52 -10.28
C ILE A 3 -1.46 -1.85 -10.16
N PHE A 4 -1.14 -2.98 -9.53
CA PHE A 4 0.25 -3.42 -9.30
C PHE A 4 0.74 -4.41 -10.35
N GLY A 5 -0.08 -4.78 -11.35
CA GLY A 5 0.31 -5.75 -12.36
C GLY A 5 0.45 -7.18 -11.80
N SER A 6 -0.15 -7.48 -10.65
CA SER A 6 -0.09 -8.82 -10.03
C SER A 6 -1.28 -9.70 -10.42
N PRO A 7 -1.10 -11.02 -10.57
CA PRO A 7 0.15 -11.77 -10.39
C PRO A 7 1.02 -11.78 -11.66
N ASP A 8 2.23 -11.23 -11.55
CA ASP A 8 3.28 -11.31 -12.57
C ASP A 8 4.62 -11.09 -11.87
N LYS A 9 5.59 -12.00 -12.08
CA LYS A 9 6.95 -11.87 -11.53
C LYS A 9 7.64 -10.56 -11.94
N ARG A 10 7.20 -9.93 -13.03
CA ARG A 10 7.74 -8.67 -13.53
C ARG A 10 6.86 -7.46 -13.21
N GLN A 11 5.61 -7.68 -12.77
CA GLN A 11 4.60 -6.63 -12.58
C GLN A 11 4.51 -5.65 -13.77
N ILE A 12 4.73 -6.14 -15.00
CA ILE A 12 4.99 -5.27 -16.16
C ILE A 12 3.75 -4.52 -16.65
N ASP A 13 2.57 -5.04 -16.32
CA ASP A 13 1.26 -4.44 -16.64
C ASP A 13 0.69 -3.68 -15.43
N GLY A 14 1.56 -3.00 -14.67
CA GLY A 14 1.15 -2.20 -13.52
C GLY A 14 2.27 -1.35 -12.94
N LEU A 15 2.00 -0.78 -11.75
CA LEU A 15 2.92 0.12 -11.04
C LEU A 15 3.86 -0.59 -10.06
N GLY A 16 3.70 -1.90 -9.88
CA GLY A 16 4.54 -2.68 -8.99
C GLY A 16 5.97 -2.79 -9.51
N GLY A 17 6.96 -2.71 -8.62
CA GLY A 17 8.37 -2.74 -9.01
C GLY A 17 9.02 -4.12 -9.04
N ALA A 18 8.23 -5.20 -9.07
CA ALA A 18 8.69 -6.60 -9.06
C ALA A 18 9.56 -6.99 -7.84
N GLU A 19 9.46 -6.23 -6.75
CA GLU A 19 10.21 -6.41 -5.51
C GLU A 19 9.29 -6.11 -4.31
N PRO A 20 9.27 -6.93 -3.24
CA PRO A 20 8.38 -6.72 -2.10
C PRO A 20 8.47 -5.32 -1.46
N LEU A 21 9.62 -4.66 -1.54
CA LEU A 21 9.82 -3.30 -1.05
C LEU A 21 9.07 -2.23 -1.88
N THR A 22 8.83 -2.50 -3.17
CA THR A 22 8.19 -1.59 -4.13
C THR A 22 6.80 -2.08 -4.59
N SER A 23 6.28 -3.15 -3.98
CA SER A 23 4.93 -3.68 -4.19
C SER A 23 4.06 -3.52 -2.94
N LYS A 24 3.88 -2.27 -2.50
CA LYS A 24 3.20 -1.89 -1.26
C LYS A 24 2.13 -0.84 -1.51
N LEU A 25 1.05 -0.89 -0.75
CA LEU A 25 -0.07 0.05 -0.83
C LEU A 25 -0.35 0.68 0.54
N ALA A 26 -0.61 1.98 0.54
CA ALA A 26 -1.23 2.70 1.65
C ALA A 26 -2.59 3.24 1.18
N ILE A 27 -3.64 2.97 1.96
CA ILE A 27 -4.98 3.53 1.78
C ILE A 27 -5.16 4.56 2.91
N ILE A 28 -5.49 5.79 2.53
CA ILE A 28 -5.58 6.92 3.44
C ILE A 28 -6.93 7.61 3.24
N SER A 29 -7.60 7.93 4.33
CA SER A 29 -8.83 8.72 4.37
C SER A 29 -8.83 9.67 5.57
N SER A 30 -9.65 10.71 5.54
CA SER A 30 -9.94 11.51 6.73
C SER A 30 -10.55 10.62 7.81
N SER A 31 -10.06 10.73 9.05
CA SER A 31 -10.60 9.94 10.16
C SER A 31 -11.93 10.50 10.64
N SER A 32 -12.82 9.63 11.12
CA SER A 32 -14.02 10.03 11.86
C SER A 32 -13.77 10.18 13.37
N ILE A 33 -12.57 9.86 13.86
CA ILE A 33 -12.22 9.88 15.28
C ILE A 33 -11.74 11.28 15.68
N GLU A 34 -12.32 11.85 16.73
CA GLU A 34 -11.91 13.16 17.24
C GLU A 34 -10.44 13.15 17.67
N GLY A 35 -9.66 14.13 17.19
CA GLY A 35 -8.23 14.24 17.47
C GLY A 35 -7.33 13.33 16.61
N VAL A 36 -7.89 12.59 15.66
CA VAL A 36 -7.14 11.82 14.66
C VAL A 36 -7.35 12.46 13.28
N ASP A 37 -6.26 12.80 12.60
CA ASP A 37 -6.35 13.47 11.30
C ASP A 37 -6.72 12.50 10.16
N ILE A 38 -6.17 11.27 10.19
CA ILE A 38 -6.32 10.28 9.12
C ILE A 38 -6.49 8.86 9.64
N ASP A 39 -7.20 8.06 8.87
CA ASP A 39 -7.15 6.61 8.94
C ASP A 39 -6.13 6.10 7.91
N TYR A 40 -5.25 5.21 8.36
CA TYR A 40 -4.19 4.62 7.54
C TYR A 40 -4.31 3.09 7.54
N THR A 41 -4.43 2.51 6.35
CA THR A 41 -4.40 1.05 6.16
C THR A 41 -3.26 0.68 5.24
N PHE A 42 -2.40 -0.23 5.69
CA PHE A 42 -1.32 -0.80 4.88
C PHE A 42 -1.78 -2.09 4.20
N ALA A 43 -1.30 -2.32 2.98
CA ALA A 43 -1.42 -3.61 2.32
C ALA A 43 -0.12 -4.01 1.62
N GLN A 44 0.36 -5.22 1.88
CA GLN A 44 1.42 -5.84 1.10
C GLN A 44 0.80 -6.58 -0.10
N ILE A 45 1.26 -6.27 -1.31
CA ILE A 45 0.73 -6.88 -2.53
C ILE A 45 1.66 -8.01 -2.96
N GLY A 46 1.12 -9.22 -3.11
CA GLY A 46 1.83 -10.37 -3.66
C GLY A 46 2.27 -10.12 -5.11
N ILE A 47 3.47 -10.58 -5.47
CA ILE A 47 4.05 -10.36 -6.80
C ILE A 47 3.65 -11.49 -7.75
N ASP A 48 3.93 -12.74 -7.36
CA ASP A 48 3.70 -13.95 -8.15
C ASP A 48 2.44 -14.72 -7.71
N ASN A 49 1.62 -14.10 -6.87
CA ASN A 49 0.38 -14.65 -6.35
C ASN A 49 -0.67 -13.55 -6.21
N THR A 50 -1.92 -13.95 -5.96
CA THR A 50 -3.07 -13.05 -5.89
C THR A 50 -3.37 -12.55 -4.48
N ASN A 51 -2.43 -12.66 -3.54
CA ASN A 51 -2.69 -12.30 -2.15
C ASN A 51 -2.47 -10.80 -1.91
N VAL A 52 -3.32 -10.24 -1.06
CA VAL A 52 -3.15 -8.92 -0.48
C VAL A 52 -3.20 -9.08 1.03
N ASP A 53 -2.12 -8.74 1.71
CA ASP A 53 -1.99 -8.89 3.15
C ASP A 53 -2.16 -7.55 3.87
N TYR A 54 -3.21 -7.46 4.70
CA TYR A 54 -3.59 -6.30 5.51
C TYR A 54 -3.23 -6.46 7.00
N SER A 55 -2.60 -7.56 7.39
CA SER A 55 -2.31 -7.87 8.80
C SER A 55 -1.09 -7.12 9.35
N LEU A 56 -0.29 -6.55 8.46
CA LEU A 56 0.97 -5.90 8.80
C LEU A 56 0.85 -4.38 8.79
N THR A 57 1.83 -3.72 9.41
CA THR A 57 2.07 -2.29 9.26
C THR A 57 3.44 -2.05 8.63
N CYS A 58 3.64 -0.88 8.03
CA CYS A 58 4.92 -0.53 7.43
C CYS A 58 5.32 0.90 7.81
N GLY A 59 6.34 1.03 8.66
CA GLY A 59 6.87 2.32 9.11
C GLY A 59 7.38 3.22 7.97
N ASN A 60 7.93 2.62 6.91
CA ASN A 60 8.45 3.38 5.77
C ASN A 60 7.35 4.13 5.01
N LEU A 61 6.18 3.50 4.80
CA LEU A 61 5.04 4.16 4.16
C LEU A 61 4.36 5.14 5.11
N MET A 62 4.35 4.82 6.41
CA MET A 62 3.82 5.72 7.44
C MET A 62 4.58 7.06 7.52
N ALA A 63 5.87 7.10 7.16
CA ALA A 63 6.64 8.35 7.16
C ALA A 63 6.08 9.40 6.18
N TRP A 64 5.34 9.00 5.15
CA TRP A 64 4.81 9.91 4.14
C TRP A 64 3.45 10.54 4.50
N GLN A 65 2.78 10.03 5.54
CA GLN A 65 1.41 10.40 5.92
C GLN A 65 1.15 11.91 6.06
N ALA A 66 2.13 12.66 6.59
CA ALA A 66 2.01 14.11 6.80
C ALA A 66 1.87 14.93 5.50
N GLN A 67 2.17 14.35 4.33
CA GLN A 67 2.06 15.03 3.03
C GLN A 67 0.68 14.89 2.39
N VAL A 68 -0.14 13.92 2.84
CA VAL A 68 -1.45 13.63 2.25
C VAL A 68 -2.54 14.58 2.74
N LEU A 69 -2.29 15.25 3.87
CA LEU A 69 -3.22 16.18 4.51
C LEU A 69 -3.06 17.64 4.04
N LYS A 70 -2.22 17.89 3.03
CA LYS A 70 -2.05 19.21 2.41
C LYS A 70 -2.90 19.32 1.16
#